data_AF-A4FJJ5-F1
#
_entry.id   AF-A4FJJ5-F1
#
_cell.length_a   1.000
_cell.length_b   1.000
_cell.length_c   1.000
_cell.angle_alpha   90.00
_cell.angle_beta   90.00
_cell.angle_gamma   90.00
#
_symmetry.space_group_name_H-M   'P 1'
#
loop_
_entity.id
_entity.type
_entity.pdbx_description
1 polymer ?
#
loop_
_entity_poly.entity_id
_entity_poly.type
_entity_poly.pdbx_seq_one_letter_code
_entity_poly.pdbx_strand_id
1 'polypeptide(L)'
;MGRPAGWMKELTGRAPMKSPEKPSRRRDVERLFWGEIAKGLCIEDAAIAVGVSQAAGSRWFRERGGMSTFVIVPLAGRYLSFEEQEEIALLRIQGAGVREIARFLGRAASTISRELRRNAATRAGRLDYRASVAQWKAELMAPRPKTAKLVVNERLRD
;
A
#
# COMPACT_ATOMS: atom_id res chain seq x y z
N MET A 1 -31.01 -13.89 -1.56
CA MET A 1 -30.77 -13.77 -0.11
C MET A 1 -29.73 -12.68 0.14
N GLY A 2 -30.07 -11.67 0.95
CA GLY A 2 -29.13 -10.61 1.34
C GLY A 2 -28.06 -11.16 2.30
N ARG A 3 -26.87 -10.55 2.31
CA ARG A 3 -25.80 -10.96 3.24
C ARG A 3 -26.05 -10.38 4.63
N PRO A 4 -25.80 -11.13 5.72
CA PRO A 4 -26.07 -10.67 7.08
C PRO A 4 -25.17 -9.48 7.47
N ALA A 5 -25.65 -8.61 8.35
CA ALA A 5 -24.86 -7.49 8.84
C ALA A 5 -23.53 -7.98 9.46
N GLY A 6 -22.42 -7.34 9.13
CA GLY A 6 -21.10 -7.70 9.69
C GLY A 6 -20.36 -8.83 8.98
N TRP A 7 -20.94 -9.50 7.97
CA TRP A 7 -20.30 -10.62 7.25
C TRP A 7 -18.89 -10.30 6.71
N MET A 8 -18.65 -9.06 6.26
CA MET A 8 -17.33 -8.63 5.79
C MET A 8 -16.28 -8.58 6.91
N LYS A 9 -16.69 -8.17 8.12
CA LYS A 9 -15.78 -8.04 9.26
C LYS A 9 -15.35 -9.42 9.75
N GLU A 10 -16.26 -10.38 9.75
CA GLU A 10 -15.95 -11.77 10.06
C GLU A 10 -14.98 -12.38 9.04
N LEU A 11 -15.22 -12.15 7.74
CA LEU A 11 -14.40 -12.71 6.68
C LEU A 11 -13.00 -12.06 6.57
N THR A 12 -12.92 -10.73 6.70
CA THR A 12 -11.67 -9.97 6.44
C THR A 12 -10.93 -9.57 7.72
N GLY A 13 -11.56 -9.66 8.88
CA GLY A 13 -11.03 -9.18 10.16
C GLY A 13 -10.92 -7.65 10.26
N ARG A 14 -11.54 -6.89 9.34
CA ARG A 14 -11.53 -5.42 9.32
C ARG A 14 -12.90 -4.85 8.96
N ALA A 15 -13.09 -3.56 9.20
CA ALA A 15 -14.27 -2.85 8.72
C ALA A 15 -14.34 -2.88 7.17
N PRO A 16 -15.56 -2.84 6.59
CA PRO A 16 -15.76 -2.62 5.17
C PRO A 16 -15.00 -1.37 4.70
N MET A 17 -14.35 -1.45 3.53
CA MET A 17 -13.65 -0.31 2.93
C MET A 17 -14.05 -0.19 1.47
N LYS A 18 -14.36 1.02 1.02
CA LYS A 18 -14.59 1.31 -0.39
C LYS A 18 -13.28 1.06 -1.15
N SER A 19 -13.32 0.20 -2.16
CA SER A 19 -12.15 -0.09 -2.99
C SER A 19 -12.21 0.79 -4.23
N PRO A 20 -11.20 1.64 -4.51
CA PRO A 20 -11.22 2.52 -5.67
C PRO A 20 -11.18 1.71 -6.97
N GLU A 21 -11.66 2.31 -8.07
CA GLU A 21 -11.48 1.74 -9.42
C GLU A 21 -10.02 1.74 -9.84
N LYS A 22 -9.39 2.90 -9.66
CA LYS A 22 -7.98 3.13 -9.85
C LYS A 22 -7.39 3.68 -8.55
N PRO A 23 -6.53 2.91 -7.86
CA PRO A 23 -5.84 3.40 -6.67
C PRO A 23 -4.93 4.60 -6.96
N SER A 24 -4.61 5.38 -5.92
CA SER A 24 -3.58 6.40 -6.02
C SER A 24 -2.22 5.79 -6.39
N ARG A 25 -1.28 6.61 -6.88
CA ARG A 25 0.09 6.15 -7.17
C ARG A 25 0.68 5.50 -5.93
N ARG A 26 1.41 4.41 -6.15
CA ARG A 26 2.07 3.60 -5.11
C ARG A 26 3.18 4.43 -4.43
N ARG A 27 3.39 4.21 -3.14
CA ARG A 27 4.46 4.88 -2.36
C ARG A 27 5.86 4.43 -2.72
N ASP A 28 6.03 3.28 -3.36
CA ASP A 28 7.33 2.83 -3.86
C ASP A 28 7.87 3.76 -4.96
N VAL A 29 7.03 4.22 -5.88
CA VAL A 29 7.39 5.20 -6.91
C VAL A 29 7.72 6.55 -6.28
N GLU A 30 6.94 6.98 -5.28
CA GLU A 30 7.24 8.20 -4.52
C GLU A 30 8.60 8.08 -3.77
N ARG A 31 8.96 6.89 -3.24
CA ARG A 31 10.28 6.65 -2.64
C ARG A 31 11.40 6.81 -3.65
N LEU A 32 11.27 6.20 -4.83
CA LEU A 32 12.26 6.34 -5.90
C LEU A 32 12.44 7.81 -6.27
N PHE A 33 11.34 8.57 -6.38
CA PHE A 33 11.38 10.00 -6.67
C PHE A 33 12.23 10.75 -5.63
N TRP A 34 11.97 10.52 -4.33
CA TRP A 34 12.78 11.12 -3.27
C TRP A 34 14.22 10.63 -3.24
N GLY A 35 14.49 9.41 -3.71
CA GLY A 35 15.83 8.90 -3.93
C GLY A 35 16.60 9.69 -4.99
N GLU A 36 15.95 10.04 -6.11
CA GLU A 36 16.54 10.87 -7.15
C GLU A 36 16.76 12.32 -6.68
N ILE A 37 15.79 12.91 -5.96
CA ILE A 37 15.95 14.23 -5.34
C ILE A 37 17.13 14.24 -4.37
N ALA A 38 17.31 13.18 -3.57
CA ALA A 38 18.41 13.07 -2.62
C ALA A 38 19.79 12.97 -3.31
N LYS A 39 19.85 12.52 -4.57
CA LYS A 39 21.07 12.56 -5.39
C LYS A 39 21.34 13.95 -6.00
N GLY A 40 20.43 14.91 -5.82
CA GLY A 40 20.56 16.28 -6.31
C GLY A 40 19.85 16.57 -7.64
N LEU A 41 19.00 15.65 -8.13
CA LEU A 41 18.22 15.92 -9.35
C LEU A 41 17.15 16.99 -9.09
N CYS A 42 16.80 17.76 -10.12
CA CYS A 42 15.65 18.66 -10.07
C CYS A 42 14.33 17.86 -10.06
N ILE A 43 13.23 18.54 -9.75
CA ILE A 43 11.91 17.91 -9.62
C ILE A 43 11.47 17.26 -10.93
N GLU A 44 11.73 17.92 -12.05
CA GLU A 44 11.34 17.50 -13.38
C GLU A 44 12.09 16.24 -13.80
N ASP A 45 13.42 16.23 -13.64
CA ASP A 45 14.27 15.09 -13.99
C ASP A 45 14.00 13.90 -13.07
N ALA A 46 13.82 14.14 -11.76
CA ALA A 46 13.45 13.10 -10.82
C ALA A 46 12.09 12.48 -11.16
N ALA A 47 11.11 13.27 -11.60
CA ALA A 47 9.80 12.78 -12.04
C ALA A 47 9.92 11.90 -13.30
N ILE A 48 10.69 12.35 -14.29
CA ILE A 48 10.94 11.60 -15.53
C ILE A 48 11.66 10.28 -15.20
N ALA A 49 12.69 10.32 -14.35
CA ALA A 49 13.49 9.15 -13.98
C ALA A 49 12.65 8.03 -13.36
N VAL A 50 11.57 8.35 -12.66
CA VAL A 50 10.67 7.36 -12.04
C VAL A 50 9.39 7.10 -12.84
N GLY A 51 9.30 7.63 -14.05
CA GLY A 51 8.17 7.39 -14.96
C GLY A 51 6.87 8.07 -14.54
N VAL A 52 6.94 9.25 -13.89
CA VAL A 52 5.75 10.04 -13.54
C VAL A 52 5.75 11.40 -14.25
N SER A 53 4.57 12.01 -14.37
CA SER A 53 4.47 13.35 -14.94
C SER A 53 5.11 14.38 -14.02
N GLN A 54 5.69 15.43 -14.59
CA GLN A 54 6.30 16.54 -13.83
C GLN A 54 5.31 17.14 -12.81
N ALA A 55 4.05 17.35 -13.22
CA ALA A 55 2.99 17.82 -12.32
C ALA A 55 2.76 16.90 -11.09
N ALA A 56 2.96 15.59 -11.23
CA ALA A 56 2.89 14.67 -10.09
C ALA A 56 4.11 14.85 -9.17
N GLY A 57 5.32 15.00 -9.73
CA GLY A 57 6.54 15.29 -8.99
C GLY A 57 6.46 16.61 -8.21
N SER A 58 6.06 17.70 -8.86
CA SER A 58 5.89 19.01 -8.20
C SER A 58 4.87 18.95 -7.07
N ARG A 59 3.78 18.19 -7.26
CA ARG A 59 2.78 17.97 -6.21
C ARG A 59 3.37 17.21 -5.02
N TRP A 60 4.09 16.11 -5.26
CA TRP A 60 4.74 15.34 -4.19
C TRP A 60 5.74 16.19 -3.41
N PHE A 61 6.57 16.98 -4.11
CA PHE A 61 7.53 17.87 -3.47
C PHE A 61 6.84 18.88 -2.55
N ARG A 62 5.77 19.52 -3.02
CA ARG A 62 4.97 20.48 -2.24
C ARG A 62 4.24 19.83 -1.06
N GLU A 63 3.60 18.67 -1.27
CA GLU A 63 2.87 17.94 -0.22
C GLU A 63 3.76 17.53 0.96
N ARG A 64 5.07 17.39 0.71
CA ARG A 64 6.05 17.01 1.74
C ARG A 64 6.91 18.17 2.24
N GLY A 65 6.67 19.40 1.78
CA GLY A 65 7.44 20.58 2.20
C GLY A 65 8.90 20.56 1.75
N GLY A 66 9.20 19.93 0.61
CA GLY A 66 10.53 19.91 0.00
C GLY A 66 11.50 18.85 0.53
N MET A 67 11.07 17.97 1.45
CA MET A 67 11.87 16.85 1.95
C MET A 67 11.01 15.60 2.15
N SER A 68 11.61 14.40 2.06
CA SER A 68 10.86 13.16 2.32
C SER A 68 10.49 13.03 3.81
N THR A 69 9.20 12.80 4.11
CA THR A 69 8.72 12.57 5.49
C THR A 69 8.66 11.08 5.87
N PHE A 70 9.27 10.22 5.07
CA PHE A 70 9.33 8.78 5.30
C PHE A 70 10.68 8.22 4.85
N VAL A 71 10.98 6.99 5.27
CA VAL A 71 12.22 6.30 4.89
C VAL A 71 12.28 6.14 3.36
N ILE A 72 13.33 6.66 2.73
CA ILE A 72 13.52 6.59 1.27
C ILE A 72 13.90 5.17 0.82
N VAL A 73 14.67 4.46 1.66
CA VAL A 73 15.11 3.09 1.38
C VAL A 73 13.91 2.14 1.22
N PRO A 74 13.94 1.23 0.23
CA PRO A 74 12.91 0.20 0.06
C PRO A 74 12.73 -0.66 1.31
N LEU A 75 11.48 -0.98 1.63
CA LEU A 75 11.17 -1.92 2.71
C LEU A 75 11.37 -3.35 2.19
N ALA A 76 12.58 -3.89 2.36
CA ALA A 76 12.90 -5.25 1.91
C ALA A 76 12.57 -6.32 2.97
N GLY A 77 12.27 -7.53 2.50
CA GLY A 77 12.24 -8.75 3.30
C GLY A 77 10.96 -8.98 4.12
N ARG A 78 10.58 -8.06 5.03
CA ARG A 78 9.47 -8.31 5.96
C ARG A 78 8.09 -8.27 5.30
N TYR A 79 7.91 -7.39 4.33
CA TYR A 79 6.63 -7.12 3.67
C TYR A 79 6.62 -7.73 2.26
N LEU A 80 5.42 -7.97 1.72
CA LEU A 80 5.27 -8.39 0.32
C LEU A 80 5.56 -7.20 -0.59
N SER A 81 6.42 -7.40 -1.58
CA SER A 81 6.64 -6.44 -2.66
C SER A 81 5.40 -6.36 -3.55
N PHE A 82 5.34 -5.33 -4.39
CA PHE A 82 4.28 -5.23 -5.38
C PHE A 82 4.33 -6.37 -6.40
N GLU A 83 5.53 -6.76 -6.83
CA GLU A 83 5.76 -7.89 -7.74
C GLU A 83 5.23 -9.19 -7.13
N GLU A 84 5.50 -9.43 -5.85
CA GLU A 84 4.95 -10.59 -5.14
C GLU A 84 3.41 -10.54 -5.09
N GLN A 85 2.81 -9.36 -4.93
CA GLN A 85 1.34 -9.22 -4.96
C GLN A 85 0.76 -9.44 -6.36
N GLU A 86 1.45 -9.05 -7.42
CA GLU A 86 1.06 -9.37 -8.80
C GLU A 86 1.09 -10.87 -9.06
N GLU A 87 2.15 -11.54 -8.60
CA GLU A 87 2.27 -12.98 -8.73
C GLU A 87 1.18 -13.73 -7.95
N ILE A 88 0.87 -13.27 -6.72
CA ILE A 88 -0.29 -13.78 -5.96
C ILE A 88 -1.58 -13.63 -6.78
N ALA A 89 -1.79 -12.48 -7.44
CA ALA A 89 -3.00 -12.24 -8.23
C ALA A 89 -3.10 -13.20 -9.43
N LEU A 90 -2.00 -13.40 -10.16
CA LEU A 90 -1.95 -14.32 -11.30
C LEU A 90 -2.21 -15.77 -10.88
N LEU A 91 -1.49 -16.25 -9.87
CA LEU A 91 -1.65 -17.62 -9.36
C LEU A 91 -3.07 -17.86 -8.81
N ARG A 92 -3.69 -16.84 -8.19
CA ARG A 92 -5.10 -16.94 -7.74
C ARG A 92 -6.08 -17.09 -8.90
N ILE A 93 -5.85 -16.40 -10.02
CA ILE A 93 -6.66 -16.55 -11.24
C ILE A 93 -6.49 -17.96 -11.82
N GLN A 94 -5.28 -18.52 -11.75
CA GLN A 94 -4.99 -19.90 -12.15
C GLN A 94 -5.56 -20.96 -11.20
N GLY A 95 -6.19 -20.56 -10.09
CA GLY A 95 -6.81 -21.46 -9.12
C GLY A 95 -5.86 -21.99 -8.04
N ALA A 96 -4.62 -21.47 -7.96
CA ALA A 96 -3.63 -21.93 -6.99
C ALA A 96 -4.09 -21.70 -5.53
N GLY A 97 -3.74 -22.67 -4.69
CA GLY A 97 -4.01 -22.64 -3.26
C GLY A 97 -3.04 -21.74 -2.48
N VAL A 98 -3.42 -21.32 -1.27
CA VAL A 98 -2.56 -20.47 -0.40
C VAL A 98 -1.18 -21.08 -0.16
N ARG A 99 -1.11 -22.39 0.11
CA ARG A 99 0.16 -23.09 0.38
C ARG A 99 1.03 -23.25 -0.87
N GLU A 100 0.41 -23.32 -2.03
CA GLU A 100 1.10 -23.42 -3.31
C GLU A 100 1.74 -22.09 -3.68
N ILE A 101 0.96 -21.01 -3.61
CA ILE A 101 1.45 -19.64 -3.78
C ILE A 101 2.61 -19.34 -2.81
N ALA A 102 2.45 -19.76 -1.55
CA ALA A 102 3.48 -19.55 -0.53
C ALA A 102 4.79 -20.28 -0.86
N ARG A 103 4.71 -21.53 -1.36
CA ARG A 103 5.89 -22.28 -1.81
C ARG A 103 6.54 -21.63 -3.03
N PHE A 104 5.75 -21.20 -4.00
CA PHE A 104 6.24 -20.52 -5.20
C PHE A 104 7.03 -19.26 -4.86
N LEU A 105 6.51 -18.44 -3.94
CA LEU A 105 7.13 -17.18 -3.53
C LEU A 105 8.20 -17.33 -2.43
N GLY A 106 8.44 -18.53 -1.91
CA GLY A 106 9.34 -18.73 -0.77
C GLY A 106 8.87 -18.01 0.51
N ARG A 107 7.56 -17.84 0.69
CA ARG A 107 6.94 -17.15 1.83
C ARG A 107 6.20 -18.11 2.75
N ALA A 108 5.95 -17.68 3.99
CA ALA A 108 5.08 -18.42 4.89
C ALA A 108 3.63 -18.40 4.38
N ALA A 109 2.93 -19.53 4.45
CA ALA A 109 1.51 -19.62 4.07
C ALA A 109 0.61 -18.68 4.88
N SER A 110 1.01 -18.38 6.12
CA SER A 110 0.33 -17.39 6.97
C SER A 110 0.43 -15.97 6.42
N THR A 111 1.52 -15.61 5.74
CA THR A 111 1.70 -14.33 5.05
C THR A 111 0.70 -14.20 3.90
N ILE A 112 0.66 -15.19 3.00
CA ILE A 112 -0.26 -15.20 1.86
C ILE A 112 -1.73 -15.20 2.33
N SER A 113 -2.06 -15.99 3.34
CA SER A 113 -3.41 -16.02 3.92
C SER A 113 -3.83 -14.65 4.47
N ARG A 114 -2.94 -14.01 5.23
CA ARG A 114 -3.16 -12.68 5.83
C ARG A 114 -3.33 -11.61 4.75
N GLU A 115 -2.53 -11.67 3.70
CA GLU A 115 -2.59 -10.78 2.56
C GLU A 115 -3.96 -10.86 1.86
N LEU A 116 -4.34 -12.06 1.42
CA LEU A 116 -5.62 -12.30 0.74
C LEU A 116 -6.81 -11.92 1.62
N ARG A 117 -6.74 -12.17 2.93
CA ARG A 117 -7.81 -11.82 3.87
C ARG A 117 -7.95 -10.31 4.07
N ARG A 118 -6.84 -9.60 4.29
CA ARG A 118 -6.86 -8.18 4.70
C ARG A 118 -6.96 -7.25 3.51
N ASN A 119 -6.27 -7.55 2.42
CA ASN A 119 -6.03 -6.61 1.32
C ASN A 119 -6.86 -6.88 0.05
N ALA A 120 -7.66 -7.96 0.01
CA ALA A 120 -8.60 -8.17 -1.10
C ALA A 120 -9.55 -6.98 -1.31
N ALA A 121 -9.76 -6.62 -2.57
CA ALA A 121 -10.75 -5.65 -3.01
C ALA A 121 -12.14 -6.14 -2.61
N THR A 122 -12.99 -5.19 -2.21
CA THR A 122 -14.34 -5.50 -1.76
C THR A 122 -15.28 -4.69 -2.64
N ARG A 123 -15.85 -5.35 -3.66
CA ARG A 123 -16.76 -4.73 -4.65
C ARG A 123 -17.98 -5.64 -4.83
N ALA A 124 -19.17 -5.05 -4.86
CA ALA A 124 -20.43 -5.77 -5.12
C ALA A 124 -20.63 -7.03 -4.24
N GLY A 125 -20.13 -6.99 -3.01
CA GLY A 125 -20.18 -8.13 -2.09
C GLY A 125 -19.20 -9.27 -2.41
N ARG A 126 -18.33 -9.18 -3.43
CA ARG A 126 -17.28 -10.17 -3.69
C ARG A 126 -15.93 -9.70 -3.13
N LEU A 127 -15.13 -10.66 -2.65
CA LEU A 127 -13.70 -10.46 -2.46
C LEU A 127 -13.00 -10.79 -3.77
N ASP A 128 -12.37 -9.78 -4.35
CA ASP A 128 -11.58 -9.92 -5.56
C ASP A 128 -10.15 -9.48 -5.26
N TYR A 129 -9.14 -10.21 -5.73
CA TYR A 129 -7.75 -9.87 -5.42
C TYR A 129 -7.10 -9.17 -6.62
N ARG A 130 -6.79 -7.88 -6.43
CA ARG A 130 -6.05 -7.05 -7.39
C ARG A 130 -4.84 -6.48 -6.67
N ALA A 131 -3.63 -6.73 -7.17
CA ALA A 131 -2.38 -6.30 -6.57
C ALA A 131 -2.34 -4.78 -6.30
N SER A 132 -2.75 -3.95 -7.26
CA SER A 132 -2.80 -2.49 -7.10
C SER A 132 -3.71 -2.02 -5.96
N VAL A 133 -4.87 -2.67 -5.78
CA VAL A 133 -5.80 -2.35 -4.68
C VAL A 133 -5.24 -2.86 -3.36
N ALA A 134 -4.62 -4.04 -3.37
CA ALA A 134 -4.03 -4.65 -2.21
C ALA A 134 -2.88 -3.78 -1.65
N GLN A 135 -1.97 -3.34 -2.54
CA GLN A 135 -0.90 -2.41 -2.22
C GLN A 135 -1.44 -1.10 -1.66
N TRP A 136 -2.42 -0.49 -2.31
CA TRP A 136 -3.04 0.74 -1.83
C TRP A 136 -3.67 0.59 -0.44
N LYS A 137 -4.35 -0.52 -0.17
CA LYS A 137 -4.90 -0.82 1.16
C LYS A 137 -3.80 -1.00 2.19
N ALA A 138 -2.72 -1.71 1.85
CA ALA A 138 -1.57 -1.87 2.73
C ALA A 138 -0.95 -0.51 3.09
N GLU A 139 -0.78 0.37 2.10
CA GLU A 139 -0.24 1.73 2.29
C GLU A 139 -1.16 2.65 3.08
N LEU A 140 -2.48 2.56 2.86
CA LEU A 140 -3.49 3.34 3.57
C LEU A 140 -3.59 2.94 5.05
N MET A 141 -3.37 1.65 5.35
CA MET A 141 -3.40 1.12 6.72
C MET A 141 -2.04 1.15 7.42
N ALA A 142 -0.97 1.49 6.72
CA ALA A 142 0.38 1.58 7.28
C ALA A 142 0.56 2.70 8.32
N PRO A 143 -0.03 3.91 8.16
CA PRO A 143 0.05 4.95 9.18
C PRO A 143 -0.51 4.47 10.51
N ARG A 144 0.21 4.74 11.59
CA ARG A 144 -0.30 4.58 12.95
C ARG A 144 -0.36 5.96 13.60
N PRO A 145 -1.39 6.76 13.28
CA PRO A 145 -1.52 8.09 13.86
C PRO A 145 -1.60 7.95 15.38
N LYS A 146 -0.74 8.69 16.06
CA LYS A 146 -0.82 8.91 17.51
C LYS A 146 -1.22 10.37 17.70
N THR A 147 -2.04 10.66 18.72
CA THR A 147 -2.31 12.03 19.10
C THR A 147 -0.99 12.74 19.38
N ALA A 148 -0.76 13.89 18.74
CA ALA A 148 0.50 14.61 18.90
C ALA A 148 0.67 15.03 20.37
N LYS A 149 1.90 14.94 20.89
CA LYS A 149 2.19 15.28 22.30
C LYS A 149 1.79 16.72 22.64
N LEU A 150 2.01 17.65 21.71
CA LEU A 150 1.63 19.06 21.85
C LEU A 150 0.11 19.26 21.96
N VAL A 151 -0.69 18.38 21.33
CA VAL A 151 -2.15 18.44 21.43
C VAL A 151 -2.62 17.99 22.81
N VAL A 152 -1.93 17.05 23.45
CA VAL A 152 -2.37 16.47 24.73
C VAL A 152 -1.73 17.15 25.94
N ASN A 153 -0.52 17.68 25.81
CA ASN A 153 0.26 18.20 26.92
C ASN A 153 0.40 19.73 26.82
N GLU A 154 -0.36 20.44 27.64
CA GLU A 154 -0.38 21.91 27.68
C GLU A 154 1.00 22.49 28.00
N ARG A 155 1.78 21.86 28.89
CA ARG A 155 3.13 22.33 29.27
C ARG A 155 4.15 22.32 28.14
N LEU A 156 3.84 21.67 27.00
CA LEU A 156 4.72 21.62 25.83
C LEU A 156 4.32 22.66 24.75
N ARG A 157 3.27 23.46 24.97
CA ARG A 157 2.76 24.44 23.99
C ARG A 157 3.40 25.82 24.12
N ASP A 158 3.98 26.11 25.27
CA ASP A 158 4.70 27.34 25.60
C ASP A 158 6.22 27.13 25.52
#